data_AF-A0A7W2YJN2-F1
#
_entry.id   AF-A0A7W2YJN2-F1
#
_cell.length_a   1.000
_cell.length_b   1.000
_cell.length_c   1.000
_cell.angle_alpha   90.00
_cell.angle_beta   90.00
_cell.angle_gamma   90.00
#
_symmetry.space_group_name_H-M   'P 1'
#
loop_
_entity.id
_entity.type
_entity.pdbx_description
1 polymer ?
#
loop_
_entity_poly.entity_id
_entity_poly.type
_entity_poly.pdbx_seq_one_letter_code
_entity_poly.pdbx_strand_id
1 'polypeptide(L)'
;MRSKIAESLIDVEAQLRQLGLWQMKPPPSEALASTEPFCVDTLSLPQWLQFVFLPTLYQLLEQQLPLPERCAVTPMAEEYFRASHLATEELLMVLAKLDVLISETP
;
A
#
# COMPACT_ATOMS: atom_id res chain seq x y z
N MET A 1 -0.45 -18.35 4.62
CA MET A 1 -0.44 -17.39 3.50
C MET A 1 -0.90 -16.01 3.96
N ARG A 2 -2.12 -15.89 4.52
CA ARG A 2 -2.65 -14.65 5.12
C ARG A 2 -1.74 -14.01 6.19
N SER A 3 -1.09 -14.79 7.05
CA SER A 3 -0.13 -14.28 8.04
C SER A 3 1.09 -13.59 7.40
N LYS A 4 1.59 -14.11 6.26
CA LYS A 4 2.70 -13.49 5.51
C LYS A 4 2.29 -12.15 4.91
N ILE A 5 1.03 -12.03 4.48
CA ILE A 5 0.47 -10.76 3.99
C ILE A 5 0.41 -9.77 5.15
N ALA A 6 -0.11 -10.18 6.32
CA ALA A 6 -0.13 -9.33 7.51
C ALA A 6 1.28 -8.85 7.93
N GLU A 7 2.26 -9.75 7.94
CA GLU A 7 3.66 -9.39 8.18
C GLU A 7 4.17 -8.35 7.18
N SER A 8 3.91 -8.56 5.87
CA SER A 8 4.31 -7.58 4.85
C SER A 8 3.56 -6.25 4.95
N LEU A 9 2.31 -6.22 5.41
CA LEU A 9 1.60 -4.95 5.68
C LEU A 9 2.28 -4.16 6.81
N ILE A 10 2.74 -4.86 7.86
CA ILE A 10 3.50 -4.24 8.96
C ILE A 10 4.83 -3.71 8.45
N ASP A 11 5.52 -4.46 7.59
CA ASP A 11 6.77 -4.02 6.97
C ASP A 11 6.56 -2.75 6.12
N VAL A 12 5.48 -2.68 5.31
CA VAL A 12 5.15 -1.46 4.54
C VAL A 12 4.95 -0.26 5.47
N GLU A 13 4.18 -0.42 6.55
CA GLU A 13 3.98 0.65 7.53
C GLU A 13 5.31 1.10 8.17
N ALA A 14 6.16 0.15 8.55
CA ALA A 14 7.47 0.45 9.12
C ALA A 14 8.35 1.24 8.13
N GLN A 15 8.38 0.85 6.85
CA GLN A 15 9.11 1.55 5.81
C GLN A 15 8.57 2.96 5.56
N LEU A 16 7.24 3.14 5.48
CA LEU A 16 6.64 4.47 5.35
C LEU A 16 7.01 5.40 6.51
N ARG A 17 7.05 4.87 7.74
CA ARG A 17 7.48 5.63 8.92
C ARG A 17 8.98 5.96 8.87
N GLN A 18 9.83 5.01 8.50
CA GLN A 18 11.28 5.22 8.39
C GLN A 18 11.64 6.27 7.33
N LEU A 19 10.92 6.27 6.21
CA LEU A 19 11.10 7.24 5.13
C LEU A 19 10.47 8.61 5.44
N GLY A 20 9.81 8.78 6.58
CA GLY A 20 9.11 10.02 6.95
C GLY A 20 7.89 10.32 6.08
N LEU A 21 7.35 9.31 5.38
CA LEU A 21 6.18 9.42 4.50
C LEU A 21 4.87 9.17 5.24
N TRP A 22 4.94 8.60 6.45
CA TRP A 22 3.78 8.34 7.30
C TRP A 22 3.15 9.63 7.82
N GLN A 23 1.86 9.80 7.61
CA GLN A 23 1.11 10.98 8.03
C GLN A 23 0.26 10.69 9.26
N MET A 24 0.34 11.54 10.28
CA MET A 24 -0.50 11.39 11.49
C MET A 24 -1.96 11.79 11.24
N LYS A 25 -2.20 12.70 10.29
CA LYS A 25 -3.53 13.22 10.00
C LYS A 25 -4.03 12.61 8.68
N PRO A 26 -5.24 12.01 8.67
CA PRO A 26 -5.83 11.53 7.44
C PRO A 26 -6.16 12.68 6.47
N PRO A 27 -6.12 12.43 5.15
CA PRO A 27 -6.63 13.36 4.15
C PRO A 27 -8.16 13.54 4.31
N PRO A 28 -8.74 14.58 3.69
CA PRO A 28 -10.19 14.79 3.70
C PRO A 28 -10.94 13.56 3.17
N SER A 29 -12.14 13.31 3.69
CA SER A 29 -13.00 12.20 3.25
C SER A 29 -13.29 12.25 1.75
N GLU A 30 -13.38 13.45 1.17
CA GLU A 30 -13.61 13.67 -0.25
C GLU A 30 -12.42 13.16 -1.10
N ALA A 31 -11.20 13.29 -0.59
CA ALA A 31 -9.99 12.78 -1.26
C ALA A 31 -9.90 11.24 -1.17
N LEU A 32 -10.40 10.65 -0.09
CA LEU A 32 -10.48 9.19 0.05
C LEU A 32 -11.60 8.58 -0.80
N ALA A 33 -12.57 9.37 -1.24
CA ALA A 33 -13.72 8.94 -2.03
C ALA A 33 -13.49 9.03 -3.54
N SER A 34 -12.25 9.26 -4.00
CA SER A 34 -11.93 9.28 -5.43
C SER A 34 -12.22 7.93 -6.09
N THR A 35 -12.79 7.98 -7.29
CA THR A 35 -13.07 6.80 -8.12
C THR A 35 -11.91 6.43 -9.04
N GLU A 36 -10.89 7.28 -9.14
CA GLU A 36 -9.71 6.99 -9.96
C GLU A 36 -8.86 5.88 -9.33
N PRO A 37 -8.18 5.04 -10.14
CA PRO A 37 -7.25 4.04 -9.63
C PRO A 37 -6.22 4.68 -8.71
N PHE A 38 -5.97 4.06 -7.55
CA PHE A 38 -5.06 4.57 -6.51
C PHE A 38 -5.36 5.98 -5.98
N CYS A 39 -6.55 6.53 -6.27
CA CYS A 39 -6.90 7.93 -5.96
C CYS A 39 -5.81 8.93 -6.42
N VAL A 40 -5.17 8.68 -7.57
CA VAL A 40 -3.99 9.45 -8.03
C VAL A 40 -4.25 10.94 -8.25
N ASP A 41 -5.51 11.32 -8.41
CA ASP A 41 -5.98 12.68 -8.59
C ASP A 41 -6.02 13.48 -7.28
N THR A 42 -6.15 12.79 -6.16
CA THR A 42 -6.49 13.37 -4.85
C THR A 42 -5.49 13.01 -3.75
N LEU A 43 -4.78 11.89 -3.87
CA LEU A 43 -3.84 11.38 -2.88
C LEU A 43 -2.44 11.19 -3.48
N SER A 44 -1.44 11.45 -2.65
CA SER A 44 -0.10 10.91 -2.89
C SER A 44 -0.08 9.40 -2.65
N LEU A 45 0.83 8.69 -3.31
CA LEU A 45 0.96 7.25 -3.14
C LEU A 45 1.13 6.83 -1.65
N PRO A 46 1.97 7.48 -0.82
CA PRO A 46 2.06 7.13 0.59
C PRO A 46 0.74 7.31 1.36
N GLN A 47 -0.06 8.32 1.02
CA GLN A 47 -1.38 8.51 1.63
C GLN A 47 -2.35 7.41 1.21
N TRP A 48 -2.36 7.05 -0.07
CA TRP A 48 -3.19 5.94 -0.54
C TRP A 48 -2.78 4.63 0.12
N LEU A 49 -1.47 4.34 0.20
CA LEU A 49 -0.94 3.17 0.90
C LEU A 49 -1.41 3.13 2.36
N GLN A 50 -1.27 4.26 3.07
CA GLN A 50 -1.56 4.36 4.49
C GLN A 50 -3.06 4.30 4.80
N PHE A 51 -3.88 5.04 4.08
CA PHE A 51 -5.28 5.31 4.47
C PHE A 51 -6.30 4.48 3.69
N VAL A 52 -5.91 3.91 2.55
CA VAL A 52 -6.79 3.07 1.73
C VAL A 52 -6.28 1.64 1.71
N PHE A 53 -5.04 1.44 1.26
CA PHE A 53 -4.51 0.11 0.99
C PHE A 53 -4.31 -0.74 2.25
N LEU A 54 -3.53 -0.24 3.23
CA LEU A 54 -3.27 -0.95 4.48
C LEU A 54 -4.57 -1.29 5.23
N PRO A 55 -5.50 -0.33 5.52
CA PRO A 55 -6.73 -0.63 6.25
C PRO A 55 -7.65 -1.60 5.50
N THR A 56 -7.74 -1.47 4.17
CA THR A 56 -8.55 -2.38 3.34
C THR A 56 -8.05 -3.82 3.46
N LEU A 57 -6.74 -4.03 3.32
CA LEU A 57 -6.18 -5.38 3.41
C LEU A 57 -6.25 -5.95 4.84
N TYR A 58 -6.01 -5.14 5.88
CA TYR A 58 -6.22 -5.58 7.26
C TYR A 58 -7.68 -6.03 7.48
N GLN A 59 -8.65 -5.25 7.01
CA GLN A 59 -10.07 -5.60 7.13
C GLN A 59 -10.38 -6.91 6.41
N LEU A 60 -9.90 -7.09 5.17
CA LEU A 60 -10.10 -8.33 4.43
C LEU A 60 -9.49 -9.52 5.18
N LEU A 61 -8.28 -9.36 5.72
CA LEU A 61 -7.59 -10.38 6.50
C LEU A 61 -8.38 -10.77 7.76
N GLU A 62 -8.80 -9.78 8.56
CA GLU A 62 -9.57 -9.97 9.80
C GLU A 62 -10.92 -10.64 9.55
N GLN A 63 -11.64 -10.19 8.52
CA GLN A 63 -12.97 -10.72 8.17
C GLN A 63 -12.91 -12.03 7.37
N GLN A 64 -11.72 -12.57 7.11
CA GLN A 64 -11.50 -13.75 6.27
C GLN A 64 -12.16 -13.65 4.88
N LEU A 65 -12.28 -12.43 4.37
CA LEU A 65 -12.84 -12.17 3.05
C LEU A 65 -11.85 -12.58 1.95
N PRO A 66 -12.35 -12.85 0.73
CA PRO A 66 -11.49 -13.05 -0.43
C PRO A 66 -10.60 -11.82 -0.65
N LEU A 67 -9.32 -12.07 -0.90
CA LEU A 67 -8.36 -11.05 -1.28
C LEU A 67 -8.58 -10.68 -2.75
N PRO A 68 -8.17 -9.47 -3.20
CA PRO A 68 -8.26 -9.11 -4.60
C PRO A 68 -7.43 -10.08 -5.46
N GLU A 69 -7.99 -10.51 -6.59
CA GLU A 69 -7.35 -11.48 -7.49
C GLU A 69 -6.02 -10.97 -8.09
N ARG A 70 -5.84 -9.64 -8.13
CA ARG A 70 -4.62 -9.00 -8.64
C ARG A 70 -4.27 -7.79 -7.79
N CYS A 71 -2.98 -7.68 -7.49
CA CYS A 71 -2.40 -6.51 -6.86
C CYS A 71 -1.14 -6.11 -7.63
N ALA A 72 -1.04 -4.83 -7.98
CA ALA A 72 0.06 -4.29 -8.79
C ALA A 72 0.38 -2.86 -8.33
N VAL A 73 0.78 -2.72 -7.07
CA VAL A 73 1.14 -1.43 -6.48
C VAL A 73 2.60 -1.06 -6.78
N THR A 74 3.46 -2.05 -6.93
CA THR A 74 4.91 -1.85 -7.13
C THR A 74 5.23 -0.97 -8.34
N PRO A 75 4.65 -1.16 -9.54
CA PRO A 75 4.97 -0.31 -10.69
C PRO A 75 4.60 1.17 -10.46
N MET A 76 3.50 1.40 -9.73
CA MET A 76 3.08 2.75 -9.36
C MET A 76 4.04 3.36 -8.33
N ALA A 77 4.53 2.55 -7.38
CA ALA A 77 5.54 2.99 -6.41
C ALA A 77 6.88 3.31 -7.04
N GLU A 78 7.35 2.48 -7.96
CA GLU A 78 8.57 2.73 -8.73
C GLU A 78 8.46 4.04 -9.50
N GLU A 79 7.33 4.30 -10.17
CA GLU A 79 7.13 5.54 -10.91
C GLU A 79 7.10 6.77 -9.99
N TYR A 80 6.36 6.69 -8.87
CA TYR A 80 6.27 7.78 -7.90
C TYR A 80 7.62 8.13 -7.28
N PHE A 81 8.44 7.12 -6.95
CA PHE A 81 9.75 7.32 -6.32
C PHE A 81 10.91 7.45 -7.30
N ARG A 82 10.68 7.29 -8.61
CA ARG A 82 11.71 7.35 -9.68
C ARG A 82 12.60 8.59 -9.58
N ALA A 83 12.01 9.73 -9.26
CA ALA A 83 12.70 11.01 -9.15
C ALA A 83 13.02 11.41 -7.70
N SER A 84 12.74 10.54 -6.72
CA SER A 84 13.00 10.84 -5.31
C SER A 84 14.45 10.54 -4.92
N HIS A 85 14.97 11.24 -3.92
CA HIS A 85 16.28 10.97 -3.31
C HIS A 85 16.18 10.08 -2.07
N LEU A 86 15.01 9.47 -1.85
CA LEU A 86 14.75 8.60 -0.71
C LEU A 86 15.29 7.18 -1.00
N ALA A 87 15.78 6.50 0.02
CA ALA A 87 16.21 5.11 -0.06
C ALA A 87 14.98 4.18 -0.02
N THR A 88 14.23 4.11 -1.12
CA THR A 88 12.95 3.40 -1.22
C THR A 88 13.08 1.94 -1.61
N GLU A 89 14.30 1.41 -1.75
CA GLU A 89 14.55 0.05 -2.23
C GLU A 89 13.85 -1.01 -1.35
N GLU A 90 13.93 -0.86 -0.03
CA GLU A 90 13.26 -1.75 0.92
C GLU A 90 11.74 -1.64 0.82
N LEU A 91 11.19 -0.43 0.71
CA LEU A 91 9.75 -0.23 0.52
C LEU A 91 9.26 -0.92 -0.77
N LEU A 92 9.97 -0.71 -1.88
CA LEU A 92 9.64 -1.33 -3.16
C LEU A 92 9.73 -2.86 -3.10
N MET A 93 10.73 -3.40 -2.41
CA MET A 93 10.89 -4.84 -2.22
C MET A 93 9.70 -5.44 -1.44
N VAL A 94 9.29 -4.78 -0.36
CA VAL A 94 8.14 -5.24 0.44
C VAL A 94 6.84 -5.14 -0.36
N LEU A 95 6.63 -4.07 -1.13
CA LEU A 95 5.47 -3.93 -2.01
C LEU A 95 5.44 -5.02 -3.10
N ALA A 96 6.58 -5.33 -3.71
CA ALA A 96 6.69 -6.39 -4.73
C ALA A 96 6.35 -7.76 -4.15
N LYS A 97 6.86 -8.06 -2.96
CA LYS A 97 6.53 -9.28 -2.23
C LYS A 97 5.03 -9.36 -1.96
N LEU A 98 4.39 -8.25 -1.58
CA LEU A 98 2.98 -8.19 -1.28
C LEU A 98 2.11 -8.36 -2.53
N ASP A 99 2.47 -7.73 -3.65
CA ASP A 99 1.81 -7.91 -4.95
C ASP A 99 1.75 -9.39 -5.36
N VAL A 100 2.88 -10.10 -5.19
CA VAL A 100 2.98 -11.55 -5.45
C VAL A 100 2.13 -12.35 -4.46
N LEU A 101 2.26 -12.11 -3.15
CA LEU A 101 1.51 -12.86 -2.14
C LEU A 101 0.00 -12.76 -2.32
N ILE A 102 -0.50 -11.60 -2.74
CA ILE A 102 -1.92 -11.39 -3.01
C ILE A 102 -2.33 -12.06 -4.33
N SER A 103 -1.58 -11.83 -5.40
CA SER A 103 -1.92 -12.36 -6.74
C SER A 103 -1.73 -13.89 -6.87
N GLU A 104 -0.94 -14.50 -5.99
CA GLU A 104 -0.76 -15.96 -5.90
C GLU A 104 -1.80 -16.64 -4.99
N THR A 105 -2.71 -15.89 -4.36
CA THR A 105 -3.78 -16.50 -3.56
C THR A 105 -4.97 -16.83 -4.49
N PRO A 106 -5.26 -18.12 -4.74
CA PRO A 106 -6.39 -18.53 -5.58
C PRO A 106 -7.75 -18.39 -4.88
#